data_AF-A0A352A578-F1
#
_entry.id   AF-A0A352A578-F1
#
_cell.length_a   1.000
_cell.length_b   1.000
_cell.length_c   1.000
_cell.angle_alpha   90.00
_cell.angle_beta   90.00
_cell.angle_gamma   90.00
#
_symmetry.space_group_name_H-M   'P 1'
#
loop_
_entity.id
_entity.type
_entity.pdbx_description
1 polymer ?
#
loop_
_entity_poly.entity_id
_entity_poly.type
_entity_poly.pdbx_seq_one_letter_code
_entity_poly.pdbx_strand_id
1 'polypeptide(L)' 'MYDAKVICIKEYNPGTGVTLNKAYKIENGRLTYDNGKQSDTEFKDLEDLNRRNRAKFKTFGRGRPRKND' A
#
# COMPACT_ATOMS: atom_id res chain seq x y z
N MET A 1 -6.37 11.44 -6.51
CA MET A 1 -5.24 10.86 -5.74
C MET A 1 -5.74 9.62 -5.01
N TYR A 2 -4.93 8.56 -4.95
CA TYR A 2 -5.33 7.26 -4.40
C TYR A 2 -5.06 7.21 -2.89
N ASP A 3 -6.12 7.31 -2.09
CA ASP A 3 -6.08 7.14 -0.63
C ASP A 3 -6.81 5.86 -0.24
N ALA A 4 -6.13 4.94 0.43
CA ALA A 4 -6.67 3.65 0.79
C ALA A 4 -6.01 3.07 2.06
N LYS A 5 -6.70 2.14 2.72
CA LYS A 5 -6.10 1.28 3.74
C LYS A 5 -5.90 -0.10 3.14
N VAL A 6 -4.69 -0.63 3.25
CA VAL A 6 -4.29 -1.89 2.64
C VAL A 6 -3.63 -2.82 3.64
N ILE A 7 -3.90 -4.11 3.57
CA ILE A 7 -3.25 -5.13 4.38
C ILE A 7 -2.38 -5.99 3.47
N CYS A 8 -1.14 -6.25 3.88
CA CYS A 8 -0.30 -7.21 3.17
C CYS A 8 -0.84 -8.61 3.43
N ILE A 9 -1.30 -9.30 2.38
CA ILE A 9 -1.81 -10.67 2.44
C ILE A 9 -0.80 -11.70 1.94
N LYS A 10 0.27 -11.24 1.27
CA LYS A 10 1.38 -12.10 0.84
C LYS A 10 2.64 -11.28 0.70
N GLU A 11 3.73 -11.75 1.27
CA GLU A 11 5.05 -11.16 1.10
C GLU A 11 5.90 -12.10 0.26
N TYR A 12 6.51 -11.60 -0.81
CA TYR A 12 7.43 -12.40 -1.63
C TYR A 12 8.90 -12.09 -1.32
N ASN A 13 9.18 -11.04 -0.54
CA ASN A 13 10.53 -10.67 -0.16
C ASN A 13 10.57 -9.99 1.23
N PRO A 14 10.98 -10.69 2.30
CA PRO A 14 11.22 -10.08 3.61
C PRO A 14 12.40 -9.12 3.51
N GLY A 15 12.15 -7.81 3.47
CA GLY A 15 13.21 -6.80 3.40
C GLY A 15 12.81 -5.48 2.75
N THR A 16 11.66 -5.42 2.07
CA THR A 16 11.13 -4.19 1.46
C THR A 16 10.36 -3.29 2.44
N GLY A 17 10.36 -3.61 3.74
CA GLY A 17 9.69 -2.84 4.79
C GLY A 17 8.19 -3.08 4.91
N VAL A 18 7.63 -3.98 4.09
CA VAL A 18 6.25 -4.46 4.19
C VAL A 18 6.25 -5.85 4.82
N THR A 19 5.28 -6.10 5.70
CA THR A 19 5.19 -7.30 6.55
C THR A 19 3.86 -7.97 6.31
N LEU A 20 3.85 -9.30 6.17
CA LEU A 20 2.63 -10.10 6.09
C LEU A 20 1.65 -9.81 7.25
N ASN A 21 0.35 -9.75 6.95
CA ASN A 21 -0.75 -9.43 7.87
C ASN A 21 -0.66 -8.05 8.56
N LYS A 22 0.26 -7.17 8.16
CA LYS A 22 0.27 -5.77 8.61
C LYS A 22 -0.60 -4.91 7.71
N ALA A 23 -1.29 -3.98 8.38
CA ALA A 23 -2.04 -2.91 7.78
C ALA A 23 -1.15 -1.70 7.49
N TYR A 24 -1.39 -1.06 6.36
CA TYR A 24 -0.72 0.14 5.89
C TYR A 24 -1.75 1.14 5.37
N LYS A 25 -1.40 2.42 5.43
CA LYS A 25 -2.22 3.51 4.92
C LYS A 25 -1.55 4.10 3.69
N ILE A 26 -2.32 4.33 2.65
CA ILE A 26 -1.88 5.04 1.45
C ILE A 26 -2.45 6.45 1.53
N GLU A 27 -1.57 7.44 1.51
CA GLU A 27 -1.91 8.85 1.59
C GLU A 27 -1.28 9.58 0.41
N ASN A 28 -2.10 10.28 -0.39
CA ASN A 28 -1.67 10.91 -1.64
C ASN A 28 -0.91 9.92 -2.55
N GLY A 29 -1.41 8.69 -2.68
CA GLY A 29 -0.75 7.63 -3.44
C GLY A 29 0.55 7.09 -2.83
N ARG A 30 0.98 7.52 -1.63
CA ARG A 30 2.20 7.00 -0.98
C ARG A 30 1.86 6.07 0.18
N LEU A 31 2.51 4.91 0.20
CA LEU A 31 2.38 3.94 1.30
C LEU A 31 3.09 4.50 2.54
N THR A 32 2.38 4.57 3.66
CA THR A 32 2.91 4.94 4.96
C THR A 32 3.15 3.66 5.77
N TYR A 33 4.42 3.45 6.14
CA TYR A 33 4.89 2.33 6.95
C TYR A 33 4.61 2.57 8.44
N ASP A 34 4.71 1.50 9.23
CA ASP A 34 4.48 1.55 10.69
C ASP A 34 5.40 2.54 11.43
N ASN A 35 6.60 2.75 10.89
CA ASN A 35 7.58 3.68 11.42
C ASN A 35 7.31 5.14 11.04
N GLY A 36 6.14 5.46 10.49
CA GLY A 36 5.74 6.79 10.02
C GLY A 36 6.43 7.25 8.73
N LYS A 37 7.40 6.48 8.20
CA LYS A 37 8.02 6.74 6.90
C LYS A 37 7.00 6.54 5.77
N GLN A 38 7.11 7.35 4.73
CA GLN A 38 6.36 7.15 3.49
C GLN A 38 7.28 6.57 2.42
N SER A 39 6.70 5.81 1.49
CA SER A 39 7.38 5.43 0.26
C SER A 39 7.80 6.68 -0.51
N ASP A 40 9.04 6.72 -0.96
CA ASP A 40 9.58 7.78 -1.82
C ASP A 40 8.76 7.93 -3.11
N THR A 41 8.21 6.82 -3.62
CA THR A 41 7.44 6.86 -4.85
C THR A 41 5.94 6.73 -4.61
N GLU A 42 5.20 7.54 -5.38
CA GLU A 42 3.75 7.46 -5.49
C GLU A 42 3.34 6.24 -6.33
N PHE A 43 2.28 5.58 -5.85
CA PHE A 43 1.60 4.47 -6.48
C PHE A 43 0.30 4.98 -7.10
N LYS A 44 0.06 4.58 -8.35
CA LYS A 44 -1.16 4.94 -9.08
C LYS A 44 -2.36 4.11 -8.63
N ASP A 45 -2.09 2.86 -8.22
CA ASP A 45 -3.08 1.85 -7.92
C ASP A 45 -2.46 0.70 -7.11
N LEU A 46 -3.30 -0.24 -6.68
CA LEU A 46 -2.90 -1.38 -5.84
C LEU A 46 -1.96 -2.34 -6.58
N GLU A 47 -2.04 -2.44 -7.91
CA GLU A 47 -1.19 -3.32 -8.70
C GLU A 47 0.25 -2.79 -8.75
N ASP A 48 0.42 -1.49 -8.98
CA ASP A 48 1.72 -0.82 -8.93
C ASP A 48 2.37 -0.96 -7.55
N LEU A 49 1.58 -0.82 -6.47
CA LEU A 49 2.02 -1.08 -5.10
C LEU A 49 2.53 -2.51 -4.91
N ASN A 50 1.76 -3.51 -5.38
CA ASN A 50 2.10 -4.92 -5.28
C ASN A 50 3.42 -5.24 -5.98
N ARG A 51 3.56 -4.74 -7.22
CA ARG A 51 4.73 -4.98 -8.06
C ARG A 51 6.00 -4.41 -7.44
N ARG A 52 5.95 -3.17 -6.96
CA ARG A 52 7.13 -2.47 -6.41
C ARG A 52 7.59 -3.01 -5.07
N ASN A 53 6.67 -3.31 -4.18
CA ASN A 53 7.01 -3.85 -2.85
C ASN A 53 7.26 -5.36 -2.87
N ARG A 54 7.11 -6.01 -4.03
CA ARG A 54 7.16 -7.49 -4.19
C ARG A 54 6.30 -8.16 -3.13
N ALA A 55 5.05 -7.72 -3.04
CA ALA A 55 4.06 -8.22 -2.09
C ALA A 55 2.65 -8.20 -2.72
N LYS A 56 1.67 -8.84 -2.09
CA LYS A 56 0.24 -8.65 -2.38
C LYS A 56 -0.40 -7.91 -1.23
N PHE A 57 -0.99 -6.78 -1.55
CA PHE A 57 -1.84 -6.00 -0.69
C PHE A 57 -3.30 -6.21 -1.09
N LYS A 58 -4.17 -6.09 -0.09
CA LYS A 58 -5.61 -6.06 -0.27
C LYS A 58 -6.16 -4.83 0.43
N THR A 59 -7.01 -4.07 -0.23
CA THR A 59 -7.72 -2.97 0.43
C THR A 59 -8.67 -3.54 1.50
N PHE A 60 -8.66 -2.96 2.69
CA PHE A 60 -9.57 -3.36 3.76
C PHE A 60 -10.07 -2.10 4.51
N GLY A 61 -11.38 -2.05 4.75
CA GLY A 61 -12.07 -0.85 5.23
C GLY A 61 -12.53 0.09 4.11
N ARG A 62 -13.47 0.99 4.42
CA ARG A 62 -14.18 1.91 3.51
C ARG A 62 -13.28 3.03 2.91
N GLY A 63 -12.09 2.71 2.45
CA GLY A 63 -11.34 3.56 1.53
C GLY A 63 -11.78 3.22 0.10
N ARG A 64 -12.94 3.75 -0.32
CA ARG A 64 -13.28 3.71 -1.76
C ARG A 64 -12.14 4.42 -2.48
N PRO A 65 -11.46 3.81 -3.48
CA PRO A 65 -10.60 4.59 -4.36
C PRO A 65 -11.44 5.76 -4.85
N ARG A 66 -11.04 7.00 -4.55
CA ARG A 66 -11.60 8.15 -5.25
C ARG A 66 -11.17 7.98 -6.70
N LYS A 67 -12.07 7.40 -7.49
CA LYS A 67 -12.04 7.52 -8.95
C LYS A 67 -12.14 9.03 -9.17
N ASN A 68 -11.04 9.67 -9.57
CA ASN A 68 -11.12 11.02 -10.10
C ASN A 68 -12.09 10.93 -11.29
N ASP A 69 -13.21 11.62 -11.18
CA ASP A 69 -14.12 11.92 -12.28
C ASP A 69 -13.48 13.02 -13.13
#